data_AF-A0A3D4WRJ3-F1
#
_entry.id   AF-A0A3D4WRJ3-F1
#
_cell.length_a   1.000
_cell.length_b   1.000
_cell.length_c   1.000
_cell.angle_alpha   90.00
_cell.angle_beta   90.00
_cell.angle_gamma   90.00
#
_symmetry.space_group_name_H-M   'P 1'
#
loop_
_entity.id
_entity.type
_entity.pdbx_description
1 polymer ?
#
loop_
_entity_poly.entity_id
_entity_poly.type
_entity_poly.pdbx_seq_one_letter_code
_entity_poly.pdbx_strand_id
1 'polypeptide(L)'
;VPLIPMALWGTQRMWTKGRPRKLVQRHLPISIIVGEPMTVKRGEGQAELRRRMAGLLDRAQQGYPDKPKGPEDSWWLPAHLGGSAPEPSQLTEDDDD
;
A
#
# COMPACT_ATOMS: atom_id res chain seq x y z
N VAL A 1 -4.96 25.36 5.00
CA VAL A 1 -3.85 24.75 4.23
C VAL A 1 -4.41 23.59 3.40
N PRO A 2 -3.92 23.35 2.18
CA PRO A 2 -4.37 22.21 1.38
C PRO A 2 -3.80 20.89 1.92
N LEU A 3 -4.55 19.80 1.72
CA LEU A 3 -4.05 18.44 1.92
C LEU A 3 -3.55 17.89 0.59
N ILE A 4 -2.45 17.12 0.62
CA ILE A 4 -1.90 16.45 -0.57
C ILE A 4 -2.04 14.94 -0.35
N PRO A 5 -2.95 14.25 -1.07
CA PRO A 5 -3.08 12.80 -0.98
C PRO A 5 -1.85 12.12 -1.60
N MET A 6 -1.35 11.07 -0.96
CA MET A 6 -0.21 10.29 -1.45
C MET A 6 -0.47 8.79 -1.25
N ALA A 7 0.08 7.99 -2.15
CA ALA A 7 0.14 6.54 -2.00
C ALA A 7 1.58 6.04 -2.14
N LEU A 8 1.91 5.03 -1.33
CA LEU A 8 3.21 4.38 -1.28
C LEU A 8 3.01 2.87 -1.53
N TRP A 9 3.83 2.27 -2.37
CA TRP A 9 3.80 0.83 -2.64
C TRP A 9 5.21 0.25 -2.78
N GLY A 10 5.42 -0.93 -2.23
CA GLY A 10 6.68 -1.68 -2.27
C GLY A 10 7.46 -1.68 -0.94
N THR A 11 7.23 -0.71 -0.04
CA THR A 11 7.90 -0.68 1.27
C THR A 11 7.50 -1.82 2.19
N GLN A 12 6.27 -2.33 2.07
CA GLN A 12 5.80 -3.51 2.80
C GLN A 12 6.63 -4.77 2.50
N ARG A 13 7.35 -4.78 1.36
CA ARG A 13 8.27 -5.88 0.99
C ARG A 13 9.59 -5.82 1.75
N MET A 14 9.97 -4.64 2.24
CA MET A 14 11.15 -4.46 3.11
C MET A 14 10.84 -4.88 4.54
N TRP A 15 9.66 -4.49 5.01
CA TRP A 15 9.19 -4.82 6.35
C TRP A 15 7.67 -4.76 6.36
N THR A 16 7.07 -5.89 6.69
CA THR A 16 5.67 -5.96 7.08
C THR A 16 5.57 -6.80 8.34
N LYS A 17 4.49 -6.57 9.05
CA LYS A 17 3.96 -7.36 10.16
C LYS A 17 3.99 -8.87 9.87
N GLY A 18 4.36 -9.68 10.86
CA GLY A 18 4.40 -11.15 10.74
C GLY A 18 5.44 -11.71 9.75
N ARG A 19 6.39 -10.89 9.25
CA ARG A 19 7.43 -11.35 8.31
C ARG A 19 8.83 -10.83 8.66
N PRO A 20 9.90 -11.60 8.37
CA PRO A 20 11.27 -11.17 8.62
C PRO A 20 11.61 -9.85 7.89
N ARG A 21 12.30 -8.95 8.59
CA ARG A 21 12.78 -7.67 8.04
C ARG A 21 13.85 -7.92 6.98
N LYS A 22 13.69 -7.34 5.79
CA LYS A 22 14.63 -7.39 4.66
C LYS A 22 15.12 -6.00 4.28
N LEU A 23 15.55 -5.20 5.27
CA LEU A 23 15.93 -3.79 5.08
C LEU A 23 17.13 -3.59 4.14
N VAL A 24 17.97 -4.61 3.97
CA VAL A 24 19.17 -4.57 3.10
C VAL A 24 18.91 -5.08 1.67
N GLN A 25 17.67 -5.40 1.32
CA GLN A 25 17.33 -5.89 -0.01
C GLN A 25 17.60 -4.81 -1.07
N ARG A 26 18.44 -5.15 -2.06
CA ARG A 26 18.76 -4.27 -3.19
C ARG A 26 17.76 -4.46 -4.33
N HIS A 27 17.65 -3.42 -5.17
CA HIS A 27 16.81 -3.41 -6.38
C HIS A 27 15.33 -3.70 -6.11
N LEU A 28 14.83 -3.30 -4.94
CA LEU A 28 13.41 -3.37 -4.62
C LEU A 28 12.74 -2.05 -5.05
N PRO A 29 11.83 -2.07 -6.04
CA PRO A 29 11.15 -0.85 -6.49
C PRO A 29 10.24 -0.28 -5.38
N ILE A 30 10.25 1.03 -5.18
CA ILE A 30 9.31 1.73 -4.32
C ILE A 30 8.59 2.78 -5.17
N SER A 31 7.27 2.68 -5.24
CA SER A 31 6.41 3.62 -5.97
C SER A 31 5.80 4.63 -5.00
N ILE A 32 5.97 5.91 -5.30
CA ILE A 32 5.33 7.02 -4.59
C ILE A 32 4.51 7.78 -5.62
N ILE A 33 3.19 7.84 -5.44
CA ILE A 33 2.30 8.63 -6.29
C ILE A 33 1.74 9.77 -5.46
N VAL A 34 2.00 10.99 -5.92
CA VAL A 34 1.49 12.23 -5.35
C VAL A 34 0.26 12.64 -6.16
N GLY A 35 -0.86 12.86 -5.46
CA GLY A 35 -2.10 13.33 -6.09
C GLY A 35 -2.26 14.84 -6.02
N GLU A 36 -3.33 15.30 -6.66
CA GLU A 36 -3.69 16.72 -6.69
C GLU A 36 -4.07 17.26 -5.29
N PRO A 37 -3.66 18.49 -4.94
CA PRO A 37 -4.07 19.14 -3.71
C PRO A 37 -5.60 19.19 -3.57
N MET A 38 -6.08 19.06 -2.34
CA MET A 38 -7.50 19.18 -2.00
C MET A 38 -7.72 20.08 -0.80
N THR A 39 -8.80 20.85 -0.85
CA THR A 39 -9.27 21.67 0.28
C THR A 39 -10.36 20.91 1.01
N VAL A 40 -10.19 20.76 2.33
CA VAL A 40 -11.19 20.18 3.22
C VAL A 40 -11.50 21.15 4.34
N LYS A 41 -12.75 21.16 4.80
CA LYS A 41 -13.07 21.81 6.07
C LYS A 41 -12.59 20.93 7.21
N ARG A 42 -12.31 21.56 8.35
CA ARG A 42 -11.87 20.85 9.56
C ARG A 42 -12.97 19.88 10.01
N GLY A 43 -12.61 18.62 10.23
CA GLY A 43 -13.56 17.56 10.62
C GLY A 43 -14.36 16.97 9.46
N GLU A 44 -14.13 17.45 8.23
CA GLU A 44 -14.78 16.93 7.02
C GLU A 44 -13.72 16.31 6.08
N GLY A 45 -14.18 15.58 5.06
CA GLY A 45 -13.33 15.16 3.95
C GLY A 45 -12.53 13.87 4.16
N GLN A 46 -12.66 13.17 5.28
CA GLN A 46 -12.00 11.86 5.48
C GLN A 46 -12.41 10.84 4.41
N ALA A 47 -13.70 10.75 4.07
CA ALA A 47 -14.20 9.85 3.03
C ALA A 47 -13.66 10.21 1.64
N GLU A 48 -13.62 11.51 1.32
CA GLU A 48 -13.04 12.03 0.07
C GLU A 48 -11.54 11.70 -0.01
N LEU A 49 -10.80 12.00 1.04
CA LEU A 49 -9.37 11.74 1.13
C LEU A 49 -9.07 10.25 0.95
N ARG A 50 -9.82 9.38 1.66
CA ARG A 50 -9.72 7.93 1.52
C ARG A 50 -9.98 7.48 0.08
N ARG A 51 -11.02 8.01 -0.58
CA ARG A 51 -11.33 7.69 -1.98
C ARG A 51 -10.20 8.10 -2.93
N ARG A 52 -9.63 9.30 -2.77
CA ARG A 52 -8.50 9.75 -3.60
C ARG A 52 -7.26 8.90 -3.38
N MET A 53 -6.91 8.62 -2.12
CA MET A 53 -5.77 7.76 -1.81
C MET A 53 -5.94 6.33 -2.31
N ALA A 54 -7.16 5.77 -2.27
CA ALA A 54 -7.45 4.45 -2.84
C ALA A 54 -7.16 4.42 -4.35
N GLY A 55 -7.62 5.42 -5.11
CA GLY A 55 -7.30 5.50 -6.54
C GLY A 55 -5.80 5.68 -6.85
N LEU A 56 -5.05 6.40 -6.00
CA LEU A 56 -3.60 6.50 -6.13
C LEU A 56 -2.91 5.16 -5.80
N LEU A 57 -3.41 4.43 -4.81
CA LEU A 57 -2.91 3.13 -4.42
C LEU A 57 -3.14 2.09 -5.51
N ASP A 58 -4.33 2.04 -6.10
CA ASP A 58 -4.65 1.14 -7.20
C ASP A 58 -3.70 1.35 -8.39
N ARG A 59 -3.43 2.63 -8.73
CA ARG A 59 -2.45 2.99 -9.76
C ARG A 59 -1.04 2.52 -9.41
N ALA A 60 -0.62 2.68 -8.15
CA ALA A 60 0.70 2.26 -7.69
C ALA A 60 0.86 0.74 -7.76
N GLN A 61 -0.20 -0.01 -7.42
CA GLN A 61 -0.23 -1.47 -7.50
C GLN A 61 -0.20 -1.98 -8.94
N GLN A 62 -1.06 -1.44 -9.82
CA GLN A 62 -1.15 -1.85 -11.22
C GLN A 62 0.10 -1.50 -12.03
N GLY A 63 0.73 -0.35 -11.71
CA GLY A 63 1.94 0.11 -12.37
C GLY A 63 3.24 -0.49 -11.81
N TYR A 64 3.16 -1.37 -10.82
CA TYR A 64 4.33 -1.94 -10.17
C TYR A 64 5.07 -2.91 -11.11
N PRO A 65 6.40 -2.79 -11.29
CA PRO A 65 7.13 -3.57 -12.31
C PRO A 65 7.37 -5.02 -11.91
N ASP A 66 7.34 -5.33 -10.61
CA ASP A 66 7.62 -6.68 -10.11
C ASP A 66 6.34 -7.52 -10.07
N LYS A 67 6.53 -8.83 -10.25
CA LYS A 67 5.50 -9.86 -10.00
C LYS A 67 6.03 -10.88 -8.98
N PRO A 68 5.14 -11.54 -8.21
CA PRO A 68 5.54 -12.62 -7.33
C PRO A 68 6.30 -13.70 -8.09
N LYS A 69 7.39 -14.22 -7.49
CA LYS A 69 8.18 -15.31 -8.10
C LYS A 69 7.49 -16.68 -8.05
N GLY A 70 6.45 -16.80 -7.23
CA GLY A 70 5.68 -18.02 -7.03
C GLY A 70 4.72 -17.88 -5.84
N PRO A 71 4.00 -18.96 -5.47
CA PRO A 71 3.01 -18.93 -4.40
C PRO A 71 3.55 -18.39 -3.08
N GLU A 72 4.76 -18.82 -2.69
CA GLU A 72 5.44 -18.39 -1.45
C GLU A 72 5.85 -16.90 -1.42
N ASP A 73 5.88 -16.24 -2.57
CA ASP A 73 6.24 -14.83 -2.73
C ASP A 73 5.03 -13.94 -3.08
N SER A 74 3.81 -14.51 -3.11
CA SER A 74 2.60 -13.78 -3.53
C SER A 74 1.97 -12.90 -2.45
N TRP A 75 2.46 -13.01 -1.22
CA TRP A 75 1.90 -12.40 -0.01
C TRP A 75 1.89 -10.88 0.04
N TRP A 76 2.71 -10.20 -0.77
CA TRP A 76 2.79 -8.74 -0.79
C TRP A 76 1.84 -8.11 -1.81
N LEU A 77 1.23 -8.94 -2.67
CA LEU A 77 0.32 -8.53 -3.72
C LEU A 77 -1.14 -8.83 -3.29
N PRO A 78 -2.11 -7.94 -3.54
CA PRO A 78 -3.51 -8.19 -3.23
C PRO A 78 -4.10 -9.39 -3.98
N ALA A 79 -5.11 -10.05 -3.38
CA ALA A 79 -5.79 -11.20 -3.97
C ALA A 79 -6.42 -10.87 -5.34
N HIS A 80 -7.04 -9.70 -5.48
CA HIS A 80 -7.63 -9.25 -6.75
C HIS A 80 -6.59 -8.98 -7.85
N LEU A 81 -5.30 -8.92 -7.51
CA LEU A 81 -4.17 -8.83 -8.45
C LEU A 81 -3.39 -10.15 -8.58
N GLY A 82 -3.93 -11.26 -8.06
CA GLY A 82 -3.33 -12.59 -8.13
C GLY A 82 -2.29 -12.88 -7.04
N GLY A 83 -2.30 -12.09 -5.97
CA GLY A 83 -1.47 -12.34 -4.80
C GLY A 83 -2.19 -13.07 -3.66
N SER A 84 -1.58 -13.07 -2.49
CA SER A 84 -2.11 -13.68 -1.25
C SER A 84 -2.00 -12.75 -0.04
N ALA A 85 -1.89 -11.44 -0.27
CA ALA A 85 -1.96 -10.47 0.82
C ALA A 85 -3.31 -10.60 1.56
N PRO A 86 -3.31 -10.53 2.90
CA PRO A 86 -4.53 -10.64 3.69
C PRO A 86 -5.46 -9.45 3.42
N GLU A 87 -6.77 -9.72 3.41
CA GLU A 87 -7.76 -8.64 3.35
C GLU A 87 -7.78 -7.85 4.67
N PRO A 88 -8.10 -6.55 4.64
CA PRO A 88 -8.11 -5.72 5.85
C PRO A 88 -8.97 -6.28 6.99
N SER A 89 -10.07 -6.99 6.67
CA SER A 89 -10.96 -7.60 7.66
C SER A 89 -10.38 -8.82 8.36
N GLN A 90 -9.26 -9.36 7.88
CA GLN A 90 -8.62 -10.56 8.43
C GLN A 90 -7.48 -10.21 9.41
N LEU A 91 -7.11 -8.94 9.52
CA LEU A 91 -6.06 -8.47 10.43
C LEU A 91 -6.66 -8.28 11.83
N THR A 92 -6.03 -8.88 12.83
CA THR A 92 -6.40 -8.73 14.25
C THR A 92 -5.51 -7.71 14.96
N GLU A 93 -6.00 -7.12 16.06
CA GLU A 93 -5.25 -6.14 16.86
C GLU A 93 -3.93 -6.74 17.39
N ASP A 94 -3.92 -8.02 17.76
CA ASP A 94 -2.74 -8.73 18.28
C ASP A 94 -1.60 -8.87 17.27
N ASP A 95 -1.85 -8.57 16.00
CA ASP A 95 -0.77 -8.59 15.04
C ASP A 95 0.20 -7.37 15.33
N ASP A 96 -0.24 -6.24 15.95
CA ASP A 96 0.41 -4.88 15.90
C ASP A 96 1.78 -4.69 16.59
N ASP A 97 2.39 -5.75 17.13
CA ASP A 97 3.68 -5.73 17.84
C ASP A 97 4.90 -6.18 17.00
#